data_AF-R0EHV2-F1
#
_entry.id   AF-R0EHV2-F1
#
_cell.length_a   1.000
_cell.length_b   1.000
_cell.length_c   1.000
_cell.angle_alpha   90.00
_cell.angle_beta   90.00
_cell.angle_gamma   90.00
#
_symmetry.space_group_name_H-M   'P 1'
#
loop_
_entity.id
_entity.type
_entity.pdbx_description
1 polymer ?
#
loop_
_entity_poly.entity_id
_entity_poly.type
_entity_poly.pdbx_seq_one_letter_code
_entity_poly.pdbx_strand_id
1 'polypeptide(L)'
;MSQTPTAPSPAAWCADLQARMMAALDAAWALIEQSDDPALIAKARDKARVCGQMAAAARKVAMLVPARKGAILPALEAFERLEAATGPIVAAAESKPPAAQAQAMRAALAKMKRR
;
A
#
# COMPACT_ATOMS: atom_id res chain seq x y z
N MET A 1 10.71 8.74 -44.66
CA MET A 1 10.02 9.48 -43.59
C MET A 1 10.22 8.73 -42.30
N SER A 2 11.25 9.09 -41.52
CA SER A 2 11.57 8.39 -40.27
C SER A 2 10.78 9.04 -39.14
N GLN A 3 9.72 8.37 -38.67
CA GLN A 3 8.99 8.81 -37.49
C GLN A 3 9.82 8.51 -36.24
N THR A 4 10.25 9.55 -35.53
CA THR A 4 10.87 9.42 -34.20
C THR A 4 9.81 8.88 -33.23
N PRO A 5 10.05 7.77 -32.51
CA PRO A 5 9.10 7.27 -31.52
C PRO A 5 8.89 8.35 -30.45
N THR A 6 7.67 8.88 -30.35
CA THR A 6 7.31 9.78 -29.25
C THR A 6 7.41 9.02 -27.95
N ALA A 7 8.25 9.49 -27.02
CA ALA A 7 8.37 8.90 -25.70
C ALA A 7 7.00 8.93 -24.99
N PRO A 8 6.61 7.85 -24.29
CA PRO A 8 5.33 7.78 -23.62
C PRO A 8 5.22 8.89 -22.57
N SER A 9 4.03 9.48 -22.44
CA SER A 9 3.77 10.44 -21.37
C SER A 9 3.92 9.75 -20.00
N PRO A 10 4.27 10.48 -18.93
CA PRO A 10 4.36 9.88 -17.59
C PRO A 10 3.07 9.17 -17.15
N ALA A 11 1.91 9.68 -17.55
CA ALA A 11 0.62 9.03 -17.29
C ALA A 11 0.48 7.69 -18.02
N ALA A 12 0.88 7.61 -19.29
CA ALA A 12 0.89 6.37 -20.05
C ALA A 12 1.88 5.35 -19.45
N TRP A 13 3.04 5.81 -18.99
CA TRP A 13 4.02 4.97 -18.30
C TRP A 13 3.46 4.42 -16.98
N CYS A 14 2.79 5.24 -16.17
CA CYS A 14 2.16 4.76 -14.93
C CYS A 14 1.06 3.72 -15.20
N ALA A 15 0.25 3.90 -16.24
CA ALA A 15 -0.79 2.95 -16.63
C ALA A 15 -0.20 1.60 -17.06
N ASP A 16 0.84 1.61 -17.91
CA ASP A 16 1.55 0.39 -18.32
C ASP A 16 2.18 -0.33 -17.12
N LEU A 17 2.80 0.44 -16.22
CA LEU A 17 3.39 -0.12 -15.00
C LEU A 17 2.33 -0.77 -14.10
N GLN A 18 1.19 -0.11 -13.91
CA GLN A 18 0.08 -0.66 -13.14
C GLN A 18 -0.45 -1.96 -13.75
N ALA A 19 -0.62 -2.03 -15.08
CA ALA A 19 -1.06 -3.24 -15.77
C ALA A 19 -0.09 -4.41 -15.57
N ARG A 20 1.22 -4.16 -15.66
CA ARG A 20 2.26 -5.17 -15.40
C ARG A 20 2.22 -5.68 -13.96
N MET A 21 2.00 -4.79 -12.99
CA MET A 21 1.89 -5.17 -11.57
C MET A 21 0.65 -6.02 -11.31
N MET A 22 -0.49 -5.66 -11.89
CA MET A 22 -1.72 -6.48 -11.80
C MET A 22 -1.48 -7.88 -12.35
N ALA A 23 -0.95 -7.99 -13.58
CA ALA A 23 -0.63 -9.28 -14.18
C ALA A 23 0.37 -10.10 -13.35
N ALA A 24 1.33 -9.45 -12.69
CA ALA A 24 2.27 -10.12 -11.80
C ALA A 24 1.62 -10.65 -10.52
N LEU A 25 0.62 -9.94 -9.98
CA LEU A 25 -0.16 -10.37 -8.82
C LEU A 25 -1.08 -11.54 -9.20
N ASP A 26 -1.74 -11.48 -10.36
CA ASP A 26 -2.57 -12.57 -10.87
C ASP A 26 -1.74 -13.85 -11.06
N ALA A 27 -0.54 -13.73 -11.64
CA ALA A 27 0.38 -14.86 -11.79
C ALA A 27 0.88 -15.40 -10.43
N ALA A 28 1.10 -14.52 -9.44
CA ALA A 28 1.49 -14.96 -8.10
C ALA A 28 0.33 -15.69 -7.40
N TRP A 29 -0.90 -15.22 -7.58
CA TRP A 29 -2.10 -15.87 -7.06
C TRP A 29 -2.27 -17.27 -7.66
N ALA A 30 -2.22 -17.37 -8.98
CA ALA A 30 -2.33 -18.64 -9.70
C ALA A 30 -1.24 -19.65 -9.26
N LEU A 31 -0.01 -19.18 -9.02
CA LEU A 31 1.07 -20.03 -8.53
C LEU A 31 0.80 -20.58 -7.12
N ILE A 32 0.21 -19.77 -6.23
CA ILE A 32 -0.15 -20.19 -4.87
C ILE A 32 -1.28 -21.21 -4.90
N GLU A 33 -2.27 -21.06 -5.80
CA GLU A 33 -3.37 -22.02 -5.94
C GLU A 33 -2.94 -23.38 -6.50
N GLN A 34 -1.89 -23.39 -7.34
CA GLN A 34 -1.45 -24.58 -8.06
C GLN A 34 -0.30 -25.33 -7.36
N SER A 35 0.28 -24.76 -6.31
CA SER A 35 1.51 -25.30 -5.70
C SER A 35 1.35 -25.49 -4.20
N ASP A 36 1.67 -26.70 -3.72
CA ASP A 36 1.80 -27.02 -2.29
C ASP A 36 3.25 -26.86 -1.79
N ASP A 37 4.18 -26.41 -2.63
CA ASP A 37 5.57 -26.20 -2.22
C ASP A 37 5.68 -24.88 -1.43
N PRO A 38 6.04 -24.94 -0.13
CA PRO A 38 6.16 -23.75 0.71
C PRO A 38 7.20 -22.74 0.19
N ALA A 39 8.24 -23.19 -0.51
CA ALA A 39 9.26 -22.31 -1.07
C ALA A 39 8.72 -21.51 -2.27
N LEU A 40 7.91 -22.14 -3.13
CA LEU A 40 7.25 -21.46 -4.26
C LEU A 40 6.21 -20.46 -3.78
N ILE A 41 5.41 -20.83 -2.77
CA ILE A 41 4.45 -19.92 -2.13
C ILE A 41 5.16 -18.71 -1.52
N ALA A 42 6.27 -18.92 -0.80
CA ALA A 42 7.04 -17.83 -0.21
C ALA A 42 7.56 -16.87 -1.29
N LYS A 43 8.14 -17.41 -2.36
CA LYS A 43 8.62 -16.62 -3.50
C LYS A 43 7.51 -15.84 -4.20
N ALA A 44 6.32 -16.43 -4.35
CA ALA A 44 5.15 -15.76 -4.92
C ALA A 44 4.71 -14.56 -4.05
N ARG A 45 4.68 -14.74 -2.73
CA ARG A 45 4.37 -13.68 -1.76
C ARG A 45 5.41 -12.57 -1.76
N ASP A 46 6.69 -12.90 -1.87
CA ASP A 46 7.76 -11.91 -1.98
C ASP A 46 7.63 -11.09 -3.26
N LYS A 47 7.29 -11.72 -4.39
CA LYS A 47 7.01 -11.00 -5.65
C LYS A 47 5.84 -10.03 -5.50
N ALA A 48 4.76 -10.44 -4.85
CA ALA A 48 3.63 -9.55 -4.55
C ALA A 48 4.04 -8.37 -3.67
N ARG A 49 4.92 -8.60 -2.69
CA ARG A 49 5.45 -7.54 -1.80
C ARG A 49 6.29 -6.51 -2.57
N VAL A 50 7.16 -6.97 -3.46
CA VAL A 50 7.97 -6.10 -4.33
C VAL A 50 7.08 -5.23 -5.23
N CYS A 51 5.98 -5.77 -5.75
CA CYS A 51 5.02 -4.98 -6.54
C CYS A 51 4.48 -3.80 -5.73
N GLY A 52 4.13 -4.01 -4.45
CA GLY A 52 3.69 -2.95 -3.55
C GLY A 52 4.75 -1.86 -3.29
N GLN A 53 6.00 -2.26 -3.07
CA GLN A 53 7.12 -1.33 -2.88
C GLN A 53 7.38 -0.50 -4.14
N MET A 54 7.36 -1.14 -5.30
CA MET A 54 7.57 -0.48 -6.59
C MET A 54 6.41 0.47 -6.95
N ALA A 55 5.17 0.11 -6.60
CA ALA A 55 4.03 1.02 -6.74
C ALA A 55 4.16 2.27 -5.85
N ALA A 56 4.73 2.15 -4.65
CA ALA A 56 5.00 3.30 -3.78
C ALA A 56 6.09 4.21 -4.35
N ALA A 57 7.15 3.62 -4.93
CA ALA A 57 8.20 4.38 -5.61
C ALA A 57 7.67 5.09 -6.87
N ALA A 58 6.88 4.40 -7.69
CA ALA A 58 6.29 4.96 -8.90
C ALA A 58 5.38 6.18 -8.61
N ARG A 59 4.62 6.15 -7.52
CA ARG A 59 3.83 7.30 -7.06
C ARG A 59 4.69 8.52 -6.74
N LYS A 60 5.86 8.32 -6.12
CA LYS A 60 6.82 9.41 -5.87
C LYS A 60 7.34 10.01 -7.18
N VAL A 61 7.67 9.16 -8.15
CA VAL A 61 8.10 9.61 -9.49
C VAL A 61 6.98 10.38 -10.20
N ALA A 62 5.74 9.90 -10.15
CA ALA A 62 4.60 10.56 -10.78
C ALA A 62 4.33 11.95 -10.19
N MET A 63 4.55 12.14 -8.88
CA MET A 63 4.41 13.46 -8.23
C MET A 63 5.45 14.50 -8.67
N LEU A 64 6.59 14.07 -9.24
CA LEU A 64 7.58 15.01 -9.80
C LEU A 64 7.12 15.64 -11.12
N VAL A 65 6.10 15.07 -11.76
CA VAL A 65 5.52 15.61 -12.98
C VAL A 65 4.61 16.78 -12.61
N PRO A 66 4.84 17.99 -13.16
CA PRO A 66 4.00 19.15 -12.86
C PRO A 66 2.53 18.82 -13.09
N ALA A 67 1.72 18.92 -12.03
CA ALA A 67 0.29 18.67 -12.14
C ALA A 67 -0.32 19.67 -13.13
N ARG A 68 -1.12 19.16 -14.07
CA ARG A 68 -1.90 20.01 -14.99
C ARG A 68 -2.78 20.92 -14.11
N LYS A 69 -2.56 22.23 -14.19
CA LYS A 69 -3.25 23.26 -13.40
C LYS A 69 -4.76 23.07 -13.54
N GLY A 70 -5.41 22.46 -12.53
CA GLY A 70 -6.83 22.08 -12.56
C GLY A 70 -7.18 20.75 -11.87
N ALA A 71 -6.24 19.83 -11.68
CA ALA A 71 -6.50 18.50 -11.09
C ALA A 71 -6.49 18.45 -9.55
N ILE A 72 -6.30 19.58 -8.86
CA ILE A 72 -6.14 19.63 -7.40
C ILE A 72 -7.49 19.57 -6.67
N LEU A 73 -8.55 20.15 -7.26
CA LEU A 73 -9.88 20.21 -6.64
C LEU A 73 -10.50 18.82 -6.37
N PRO A 74 -10.48 17.85 -7.30
CA PRO A 74 -11.07 16.53 -7.07
C PRO A 74 -10.27 15.70 -6.04
N ALA A 75 -8.96 15.94 -5.92
CA ALA A 75 -8.09 15.20 -5.01
C ALA A 75 -8.30 15.62 -3.55
N LEU A 76 -8.57 16.91 -3.30
CA LEU A 76 -8.88 17.43 -1.97
C LEU A 76 -10.22 16.86 -1.47
N GLU A 77 -11.25 16.88 -2.32
CA GLU A 77 -12.58 16.32 -2.00
C GLU A 77 -12.53 14.79 -1.76
N ALA A 78 -11.67 14.08 -2.50
CA ALA A 78 -11.46 12.65 -2.29
C ALA A 78 -10.71 12.37 -0.96
N PHE A 79 -9.77 13.23 -0.59
CA PHE A 79 -9.06 13.14 0.69
C PHE A 79 -9.99 13.42 1.87
N GLU A 80 -10.80 14.47 1.80
CA GLU A 80 -11.81 14.78 2.82
C GLU A 80 -12.84 13.65 2.99
N ARG A 81 -13.27 13.03 1.88
CA ARG A 81 -14.17 11.87 1.93
C ARG A 81 -13.52 10.66 2.58
N LEU A 82 -12.24 10.41 2.30
CA LEU A 82 -11.49 9.32 2.92
C LEU A 82 -11.33 9.58 4.42
N GLU A 83 -10.95 10.79 4.82
CA GLU A 83 -10.81 11.21 6.22
C GLU A 83 -12.14 11.08 6.97
N ALA A 84 -13.26 11.47 6.37
CA ALA A 84 -14.59 11.27 6.95
C ALA A 84 -14.95 9.77 7.12
N ALA A 85 -14.50 8.91 6.21
CA ALA A 85 -14.74 7.46 6.27
C ALA A 85 -13.83 6.74 7.28
N THR A 86 -12.59 7.19 7.47
CA THR A 86 -11.64 6.59 8.43
C THR A 86 -11.70 7.21 9.82
N GLY A 87 -12.19 8.46 9.96
CA GLY A 87 -12.35 9.14 11.25
C GLY A 87 -13.06 8.30 12.33
N PRO A 88 -14.19 7.62 12.03
CA PRO A 88 -14.86 6.73 12.98
C PRO A 88 -14.02 5.50 13.37
N ILE A 89 -13.20 4.97 12.45
CA ILE A 89 -12.34 3.81 12.68
C ILE A 89 -11.15 4.17 13.57
N VAL A 90 -10.57 5.35 13.34
CA VAL A 90 -9.48 5.90 14.17
C VAL A 90 -10.01 6.24 15.57
N ALA A 91 -11.16 6.90 15.67
CA ALA A 91 -11.81 7.18 16.95
C ALA A 91 -12.19 5.90 17.72
N ALA A 92 -12.65 4.86 17.02
CA ALA A 92 -12.92 3.56 17.62
C ALA A 92 -11.63 2.88 18.13
N ALA A 93 -10.51 3.02 17.42
CA ALA A 93 -9.22 2.50 17.85
C ALA A 93 -8.68 3.20 19.11
N GLU A 94 -8.94 4.51 19.26
CA GLU A 94 -8.58 5.28 20.46
C GLU A 94 -9.48 4.97 21.67
N SER A 95 -10.74 4.57 21.43
CA SER A 95 -11.68 4.19 22.49
C SER A 95 -11.50 2.78 23.06
N LYS A 96 -10.62 1.96 22.47
CA LYS A 96 -10.42 0.58 22.93
C LYS A 96 -9.73 0.59 24.30
N PRO A 97 -10.33 0.02 25.37
CA PRO A 97 -9.65 -0.07 26.65
C PRO A 97 -8.34 -0.85 26.47
N PRO A 98 -7.25 -0.47 27.17
CA PRO A 98 -5.94 -1.07 26.96
C PRO A 98 -6.10 -2.59 27.07
N ALA A 99 -5.65 -3.32 26.04
CA ALA A 99 -5.78 -4.78 25.98
C ALA A 99 -5.42 -5.36 27.36
N ALA A 100 -6.29 -6.19 27.93
CA ALA A 100 -6.17 -6.68 29.31
C ALA A 100 -4.77 -7.25 29.62
N GLN A 101 -4.11 -7.82 28.62
CA GLN A 101 -2.72 -8.29 28.66
C GLN A 101 -1.70 -7.17 28.94
N ALA A 102 -1.85 -5.99 28.34
CA ALA A 102 -0.98 -4.84 28.58
C ALA A 102 -1.17 -4.27 29.99
N GLN A 103 -2.39 -4.31 30.54
CA GLN A 103 -2.65 -3.89 31.92
C GLN A 103 -2.07 -4.89 32.93
N ALA A 104 -2.24 -6.19 32.69
CA ALA A 104 -1.65 -7.25 33.51
C ALA A 104 -0.12 -7.18 33.53
N MET A 105 0.51 -6.91 32.37
CA MET A 105 1.97 -6.80 32.27
C MET A 105 2.51 -5.54 32.98
N ARG A 106 1.78 -4.41 32.91
CA ARG A 106 2.13 -3.19 33.68
C ARG A 106 2.02 -3.41 35.19
N ALA A 107 0.99 -4.10 35.65
CA ALA A 107 0.81 -4.43 37.07
C ALA A 107 1.91 -5.37 37.59
N ALA A 108 2.31 -6.36 36.79
CA ALA A 108 3.41 -7.26 37.13
C ALA A 108 4.75 -6.53 37.26
N LEU A 109 5.07 -5.65 36.29
CA LEU A 109 6.29 -4.84 36.31
C LEU A 109 6.33 -3.86 37.49
N ALA A 110 5.19 -3.27 37.87
CA ALA A 110 5.11 -2.40 39.04
C ALA A 110 5.36 -3.15 40.36
N LYS A 111 4.95 -4.42 40.44
CA LYS A 111 5.19 -5.30 41.61
C LYS A 111 6.67 -5.68 41.74
N MET A 112 7.36 -5.86 40.61
CA MET A 112 8.81 -6.14 40.58
C MET A 112 9.67 -4.94 40.97
N LYS A 113 9.26 -3.71 40.64
CA LYS A 113 9.98 -2.48 41.04
C LYS A 113 9.80 -2.07 42.51
N ARG A 114 8.91 -2.74 43.25
CA ARG A 114 8.67 -2.50 44.69
C ARG A 114 9.40 -3.50 45.60
N ARG A 115 10.28 -4.34 45.04
CA ARG A 115 11.28 -5.14 45.76
C ARG A 115 12.65 -4.55 45.47
#